data_AF-A0A9X1MT08-F1
#
_entry.id   AF-A0A9X1MT08-F1
#
_cell.length_a   1.000
_cell.length_b   1.000
_cell.length_c   1.000
_cell.angle_alpha   90.00
_cell.angle_beta   90.00
_cell.angle_gamma   90.00
#
_symmetry.space_group_name_H-M   'P 1'
#
loop_
_entity.id
_entity.type
_entity.pdbx_description
1 polymer ?
#
loop_
_entity_poly.entity_id
_entity_poly.type
_entity_poly.pdbx_seq_one_letter_code
_entity_poly.pdbx_strand_id
1 'polypeptide(L)'
;MTPRSTCVLYETDGRWAVALRKAAADLPIRETRSPERWLVHFRESPASILAVAAPDGCDAVRFARLLEASAQLQRKFPDMCLVVLLTEADRSLATAAYEAGAAWVQVGRWRLDPLVRLVRRRQAMFPDLPAETPIESIWRKLPWADPPE
;
A
#
# COMPACT_ATOMS: atom_id res chain seq x y z
N MET A 1 6.56 -7.83 18.72
CA MET A 1 5.34 -7.10 18.27
C MET A 1 5.09 -7.46 16.82
N THR A 2 4.01 -8.18 16.56
CA THR A 2 3.63 -8.74 15.26
C THR A 2 3.22 -7.62 14.31
N PRO A 3 3.63 -7.64 13.02
CA PRO A 3 3.36 -6.52 12.11
C PRO A 3 1.90 -6.51 11.64
N ARG A 4 1.11 -5.60 12.21
CA ARG A 4 -0.23 -5.24 11.70
C ARG A 4 -0.11 -4.72 10.26
N SER A 5 -1.11 -4.98 9.41
CA SER A 5 -1.22 -4.33 8.10
C SER A 5 -0.99 -2.83 8.23
N THR A 6 0.06 -2.35 7.59
CA THR A 6 0.56 -0.99 7.70
C THR A 6 0.22 -0.23 6.41
N CYS A 7 0.03 1.08 6.49
CA CYS A 7 -0.07 1.91 5.30
C CYS A 7 1.33 2.38 4.91
N VAL A 8 1.88 1.83 3.82
CA VAL A 8 3.14 2.29 3.23
C VAL A 8 2.81 3.43 2.28
N LEU A 9 3.19 4.65 2.65
CA LEU A 9 2.95 5.86 1.88
C LEU A 9 4.19 6.21 1.06
N TYR A 10 4.07 6.10 -0.26
CA TYR A 10 5.05 6.66 -1.19
C TYR A 10 4.67 8.09 -1.56
N GLU A 11 5.52 9.04 -1.22
CA GLU A 11 5.39 10.43 -1.69
C GLU A 11 6.74 11.13 -1.71
N THR A 12 6.86 12.23 -2.48
CA THR A 12 8.08 13.03 -2.55
C THR A 12 8.07 14.24 -1.62
N ASP A 13 6.88 14.83 -1.39
CA ASP A 13 6.78 16.21 -0.86
C ASP A 13 6.21 16.29 0.56
N GLY A 14 5.81 15.17 1.17
CA GLY A 14 5.33 15.07 2.55
C GLY A 14 3.92 15.62 2.81
N ARG A 15 3.27 16.21 1.79
CA ARG A 15 1.94 16.82 1.93
C ARG A 15 0.85 15.80 2.27
N TRP A 16 0.96 14.58 1.73
CA TRP A 16 0.00 13.51 2.01
C TRP A 16 0.20 12.92 3.39
N ALA A 17 1.44 12.76 3.86
CA ALA A 17 1.74 12.31 5.21
C ALA A 17 1.18 13.28 6.25
N VAL A 18 1.39 14.58 6.06
CA VAL A 18 0.82 15.59 6.97
C VAL A 18 -0.71 15.50 6.98
N ALA A 19 -1.35 15.41 5.81
CA ALA A 19 -2.80 15.32 5.71
C ALA A 19 -3.35 14.02 6.36
N LEU A 20 -2.71 12.88 6.10
CA LEU A 20 -3.09 11.59 6.66
C LEU A 20 -2.89 11.52 8.18
N ARG A 21 -1.77 12.03 8.69
CA ARG A 21 -1.55 12.13 10.14
C ARG A 21 -2.58 13.01 10.83
N LYS A 22 -2.97 14.12 10.20
CA LYS A 22 -4.02 15.00 10.73
C LYS A 22 -5.38 14.30 10.72
N ALA A 23 -5.68 13.52 9.69
CA ALA A 23 -6.96 12.80 9.58
C ALA A 23 -7.03 11.56 10.50
N ALA A 24 -5.91 10.90 10.76
CA ALA A 24 -5.84 9.69 11.58
C ALA A 24 -4.45 9.50 12.19
N ALA A 25 -4.23 10.14 13.35
CA ALA A 25 -2.95 10.09 14.07
C ALA A 25 -2.63 8.70 14.65
N ASP A 26 -3.64 7.85 14.82
CA ASP A 26 -3.56 6.49 15.35
C ASP A 26 -3.14 5.44 14.29
N LEU A 27 -3.14 5.79 13.00
CA LEU A 27 -2.81 4.83 11.96
C LEU A 27 -1.28 4.64 11.83
N PRO A 28 -0.80 3.38 11.78
CA PRO A 28 0.60 3.09 11.49
C PRO A 28 0.87 3.38 10.01
N ILE A 29 1.41 4.57 9.73
CA ILE A 29 1.81 5.01 8.40
C ILE A 29 3.34 5.00 8.33
N ARG A 30 3.89 4.28 7.35
CA ARG A 30 5.32 4.27 7.03
C ARG A 30 5.55 5.05 5.75
N GLU A 31 6.23 6.19 5.86
CA GLU A 31 6.60 7.00 4.71
C GLU A 31 7.83 6.43 4.01
N THR A 32 7.82 6.48 2.69
CA THR A 32 8.98 6.21 1.85
C THR A 32 8.99 7.16 0.65
N ARG A 33 10.19 7.52 0.20
CA ARG A 33 10.42 8.29 -1.03
C ARG A 33 11.05 7.45 -2.15
N SER A 34 11.23 6.16 -1.89
CA SER A 34 12.01 5.24 -2.71
C SER A 34 11.21 3.95 -2.93
N PRO A 35 10.89 3.59 -4.19
CA PRO A 35 10.21 2.34 -4.51
C PRO A 35 10.99 1.09 -4.08
N GLU A 36 12.32 1.18 -4.01
CA GLU A 36 13.20 0.09 -3.60
C GLU A 36 12.93 -0.36 -2.17
N ARG A 37 12.42 0.53 -1.32
CA ARG A 37 12.05 0.23 0.08
C ARG A 37 10.72 -0.50 0.21
N TRP A 38 9.88 -0.53 -0.82
CA TRP A 38 8.58 -1.21 -0.77
C TRP A 38 8.76 -2.69 -0.46
N LEU A 39 9.69 -3.36 -1.14
CA LEU A 39 9.89 -4.80 -1.01
C LEU A 39 10.18 -5.23 0.44
N VAL A 40 10.96 -4.44 1.18
CA VAL A 40 11.29 -4.72 2.58
C VAL A 40 10.02 -4.68 3.44
N HIS A 41 9.18 -3.66 3.24
CA HIS A 41 7.94 -3.52 4.01
C HIS A 41 6.91 -4.61 3.71
N PHE A 42 6.74 -4.97 2.43
CA PHE A 42 5.75 -5.98 2.04
C PHE A 42 6.21 -7.41 2.35
N ARG A 43 7.51 -7.65 2.57
CA ARG A 43 7.99 -8.91 3.17
C ARG A 43 7.57 -9.04 4.65
N GLU A 44 7.62 -7.94 5.40
CA GLU A 44 7.19 -7.91 6.81
C GLU A 44 5.67 -7.95 6.95
N SER A 45 4.93 -7.36 6.01
CA SER A 45 3.47 -7.31 6.06
C SER A 45 2.86 -7.37 4.65
N PRO A 46 2.68 -8.58 4.09
CA PRO A 46 2.23 -8.80 2.71
C PRO A 46 0.87 -8.19 2.38
N ALA A 47 -0.04 -8.16 3.36
CA ALA A 47 -1.40 -7.64 3.22
C ALA A 47 -1.52 -6.14 3.56
N SER A 48 -0.41 -5.41 3.47
CA SER A 48 -0.36 -3.97 3.71
C SER A 48 -0.98 -3.16 2.56
N ILE A 49 -1.20 -1.88 2.81
CA ILE A 49 -1.65 -0.94 1.79
C ILE A 49 -0.43 -0.21 1.24
N LEU A 50 -0.30 -0.16 -0.09
CA LEU A 50 0.61 0.75 -0.75
C LEU A 50 -0.20 1.98 -1.19
N ALA A 51 0.01 3.11 -0.54
CA ALA A 51 -0.56 4.39 -0.94
C ALA A 51 0.49 5.17 -1.74
N VAL A 52 0.23 5.40 -3.02
CA VAL A 52 1.17 6.04 -3.95
C VAL A 52 0.66 7.42 -4.31
N ALA A 53 1.36 8.47 -3.86
CA ALA A 53 1.10 9.82 -4.32
C ALA A 53 1.78 10.07 -5.67
N ALA A 54 1.04 10.64 -6.61
CA ALA A 54 1.64 11.23 -7.81
C ALA A 54 2.57 12.39 -7.37
N PRO A 55 3.83 12.41 -7.83
CA PRO A 55 4.72 13.56 -7.60
C PRO A 55 4.12 14.85 -8.17
N ASP A 56 4.40 16.00 -7.56
CA ASP A 56 4.03 17.29 -8.15
C ASP A 56 4.66 17.42 -9.56
N GLY A 57 3.85 17.77 -10.57
CA GLY A 57 4.32 17.89 -11.96
C GLY A 57 4.71 16.57 -12.62
N CYS A 58 4.19 15.45 -12.11
CA CYS A 58 4.40 14.13 -12.68
C CYS A 58 3.78 14.05 -14.10
N ASP A 59 4.63 13.81 -15.10
CA ASP A 59 4.15 13.46 -16.43
C ASP A 59 3.53 12.05 -16.47
N ALA A 60 2.71 11.79 -17.48
CA ALA A 60 2.02 10.50 -17.62
C ALA A 60 2.99 9.31 -17.71
N VAL A 61 4.22 9.51 -18.20
CA VAL A 61 5.21 8.44 -18.36
C VAL A 61 5.80 8.05 -17.00
N ARG A 62 6.17 9.02 -16.17
CA ARG A 62 6.64 8.80 -14.80
C ARG A 62 5.55 8.14 -13.96
N PHE A 63 4.31 8.60 -14.10
CA PHE A 63 3.18 7.99 -13.41
C PHE A 63 2.96 6.54 -13.86
N ALA A 64 3.02 6.26 -15.16
CA ALA A 64 2.91 4.89 -15.68
C ALA A 64 4.00 3.96 -15.15
N ARG A 65 5.26 4.43 -15.07
CA ARG A 65 6.37 3.65 -14.48
C ARG A 65 6.12 3.32 -13.00
N LEU A 66 5.55 4.27 -12.26
CA LEU A 66 5.22 4.09 -10.85
C LEU A 66 4.09 3.08 -10.65
N LEU A 67 3.08 3.11 -11.53
CA LEU A 67 2.01 2.11 -11.57
C LEU A 67 2.54 0.73 -11.96
N GLU A 68 3.44 0.65 -12.94
CA GLU A 68 4.07 -0.62 -13.34
C GLU A 68 4.86 -1.24 -12.19
N ALA A 69 5.66 -0.45 -11.47
CA ALA A 69 6.37 -0.91 -10.28
C ALA A 69 5.41 -1.42 -9.19
N SER A 70 4.29 -0.72 -9.01
CA SER A 70 3.24 -1.12 -8.04
C SER A 70 2.57 -2.44 -8.45
N ALA A 71 2.28 -2.62 -9.73
CA ALA A 71 1.71 -3.85 -10.28
C ALA A 71 2.69 -5.03 -10.17
N GLN A 72 3.98 -4.81 -10.41
CA GLN A 72 5.01 -5.83 -10.20
C GLN A 72 5.10 -6.25 -8.72
N LEU A 73 4.92 -5.32 -7.79
CA LEU A 73 4.84 -5.62 -6.37
C LEU A 73 3.58 -6.44 -6.03
N GLN A 74 2.43 -6.06 -6.58
CA GLN A 74 1.15 -6.76 -6.35
C GLN A 74 1.18 -8.21 -6.85
N ARG A 75 1.87 -8.49 -7.97
CA ARG A 75 2.10 -9.87 -8.42
C ARG A 75 2.87 -10.71 -7.42
N LYS A 76 3.77 -10.10 -6.64
CA LYS A 76 4.55 -10.79 -5.58
C LYS A 76 3.77 -10.91 -4.26
N PHE A 77 2.89 -9.96 -3.98
CA PHE A 77 2.08 -9.91 -2.76
C PHE A 77 0.60 -9.72 -3.12
N PRO A 78 -0.13 -10.79 -3.51
CA PRO A 78 -1.49 -10.67 -4.03
C PRO A 78 -2.49 -10.03 -3.07
N ASP A 79 -2.25 -10.15 -1.76
CA ASP A 79 -3.10 -9.57 -0.71
C ASP A 79 -2.85 -8.08 -0.47
N MET A 80 -1.83 -7.49 -1.12
CA MET A 80 -1.57 -6.07 -1.01
C MET A 80 -2.70 -5.25 -1.66
N CYS A 81 -2.95 -4.09 -1.08
CA CYS A 81 -3.96 -3.16 -1.58
C CYS A 81 -3.29 -1.90 -2.13
N LEU A 82 -3.43 -1.64 -3.43
CA LEU A 82 -2.93 -0.41 -4.04
C LEU A 82 -3.95 0.72 -3.90
N VAL A 83 -3.51 1.85 -3.37
CA VAL A 83 -4.23 3.11 -3.34
C VAL A 83 -3.41 4.16 -4.06
N VAL A 84 -4.05 4.97 -4.91
CA VAL A 84 -3.39 6.08 -5.59
C VAL A 84 -3.91 7.41 -5.06
N LEU A 85 -3.02 8.33 -4.76
CA LEU A 85 -3.31 9.68 -4.25
C LEU A 85 -2.95 10.70 -5.33
N LEU A 86 -3.94 11.47 -5.77
CA LEU A 86 -3.81 12.46 -6.85
C LEU A 86 -4.19 13.84 -6.35
N THR A 87 -3.51 14.87 -6.86
CA THR A 87 -4.01 16.24 -6.70
C THR A 87 -5.16 16.50 -7.67
N GLU A 88 -5.85 17.63 -7.52
CA GLU A 88 -6.89 18.02 -8.49
C GLU A 88 -6.34 18.24 -9.91
N ALA A 89 -5.08 18.69 -10.02
CA ALA A 89 -4.43 18.87 -11.31
C ALA A 89 -4.18 17.55 -12.04
N ASP A 90 -3.98 16.46 -11.28
CA ASP A 90 -3.64 15.13 -11.80
C ASP A 90 -4.88 14.22 -11.93
N ARG A 91 -6.08 14.76 -11.74
CA ARG A 91 -7.35 14.00 -11.75
C ARG A 91 -7.53 13.15 -13.01
N SER A 92 -7.02 13.59 -14.15
CA SER A 92 -7.09 12.84 -15.42
C SER A 92 -6.38 11.49 -15.36
N LEU A 93 -5.42 11.30 -14.45
CA LEU A 93 -4.67 10.05 -14.25
C LEU A 93 -5.48 8.98 -13.49
N ALA A 94 -6.65 9.34 -12.93
CA ALA A 94 -7.45 8.42 -12.12
C ALA A 94 -7.88 7.16 -12.87
N THR A 95 -8.25 7.28 -14.14
CA THR A 95 -8.65 6.11 -14.96
C THR A 95 -7.48 5.14 -15.12
N ALA A 96 -6.28 5.64 -15.46
CA ALA A 96 -5.09 4.82 -15.60
C ALA A 96 -4.69 4.13 -14.28
N ALA A 97 -4.89 4.80 -13.14
CA ALA A 97 -4.67 4.21 -11.83
C ALA A 97 -5.59 3.00 -11.57
N TYR A 98 -6.89 3.11 -11.90
CA TYR A 98 -7.82 1.99 -11.78
C TYR A 98 -7.49 0.84 -12.74
N GLU A 99 -7.14 1.15 -13.99
CA GLU A 99 -6.72 0.15 -14.98
C GLU A 99 -5.45 -0.61 -14.54
N ALA A 100 -4.57 0.05 -13.80
CA ALA A 100 -3.38 -0.56 -13.19
C ALA A 100 -3.67 -1.39 -11.93
N GLY A 101 -4.94 -1.51 -11.51
CA GLY A 101 -5.34 -2.35 -10.37
C GLY A 101 -5.42 -1.62 -9.03
N ALA A 102 -5.46 -0.27 -9.02
CA ALA A 102 -5.74 0.46 -7.79
C ALA A 102 -7.12 0.09 -7.24
N ALA A 103 -7.17 -0.32 -5.97
CA ALA A 103 -8.42 -0.59 -5.27
C ALA A 103 -9.18 0.70 -4.93
N TRP A 104 -8.46 1.81 -4.81
CA TRP A 104 -9.03 3.13 -4.56
C TRP A 104 -8.14 4.24 -5.14
N VAL A 105 -8.77 5.27 -5.70
CA VAL A 105 -8.10 6.51 -6.10
C VAL A 105 -8.66 7.67 -5.28
N GLN A 106 -7.80 8.30 -4.50
CA GLN A 106 -8.11 9.50 -3.73
C GLN A 106 -7.69 10.74 -4.51
N VAL A 107 -8.65 11.58 -4.89
CA VAL A 107 -8.36 12.90 -5.47
C VAL A 107 -8.54 13.97 -4.40
N GLY A 108 -7.49 14.77 -4.20
CA GLY A 108 -7.47 15.84 -3.20
C GLY A 108 -7.30 15.35 -1.76
N ARG A 109 -6.76 16.25 -0.92
CA ARG A 109 -6.33 15.96 0.47
C ARG A 109 -7.38 16.29 1.54
N TRP A 110 -8.55 16.77 1.15
CA TRP A 110 -9.52 17.40 2.06
C TRP A 110 -10.54 16.42 2.65
N ARG A 111 -10.67 15.21 2.08
CA ARG A 111 -11.62 14.17 2.53
C ARG A 111 -10.95 12.81 2.54
N LEU A 112 -10.15 12.58 3.59
CA LEU A 112 -9.39 11.34 3.77
C LEU A 112 -10.16 10.25 4.51
N ASP A 113 -11.37 10.53 5.02
CA ASP A 113 -12.19 9.55 5.74
C ASP A 113 -12.40 8.23 4.98
N PRO A 114 -12.65 8.22 3.65
CA PRO A 114 -12.80 6.97 2.90
C PRO A 114 -11.51 6.13 2.92
N LEU A 115 -10.36 6.78 2.75
CA LEU A 115 -9.06 6.12 2.81
C LEU A 115 -8.76 5.58 4.21
N VAL A 116 -9.02 6.37 5.25
CA VAL A 116 -8.87 5.95 6.65
C VAL A 116 -9.75 4.73 6.94
N ARG A 117 -11.01 4.73 6.47
CA ARG A 117 -11.92 3.58 6.60
C ARG A 117 -11.39 2.36 5.85
N LEU A 118 -10.86 2.53 4.65
CA LEU A 118 -10.25 1.44 3.88
C LEU A 118 -9.06 0.83 4.62
N VAL A 119 -8.18 1.67 5.18
CA VAL A 119 -7.03 1.22 5.99
C VAL A 119 -7.49 0.40 7.19
N ARG A 120 -8.43 0.94 7.98
CA ARG A 120 -8.98 0.23 9.15
C ARG A 120 -9.68 -1.07 8.76
N ARG A 121 -10.45 -1.07 7.67
CA ARG A 121 -11.11 -2.27 7.18
C ARG A 121 -10.09 -3.34 6.78
N ARG A 122 -9.00 -2.96 6.11
CA ARG A 122 -7.94 -3.91 5.74
C ARG A 122 -7.21 -4.46 6.96
N GLN A 123 -6.92 -3.62 7.95
CA GLN A 123 -6.38 -4.08 9.23
C GLN A 123 -7.29 -5.07 9.95
N ALA A 124 -8.61 -4.83 9.92
CA ALA A 124 -9.58 -5.75 10.51
C ALA A 124 -9.75 -7.06 9.73
N MET A 125 -9.49 -7.06 8.41
CA MET A 125 -9.54 -8.28 7.57
C MET A 125 -8.24 -9.11 7.66
N PHE A 126 -7.13 -8.47 7.98
CA PHE A 126 -5.83 -9.12 8.18
C PHE A 126 -5.29 -8.83 9.59
N PRO A 127 -6.03 -9.20 10.66
CA PRO A 127 -5.53 -9.06 12.00
C PRO A 127 -4.40 -10.08 12.19
N ASP A 128 -3.21 -9.57 12.53
CA ASP A 128 -2.09 -10.36 13.06
C ASP A 128 -1.73 -11.63 12.27
N LEU A 129 -1.57 -11.53 10.94
CA LEU A 129 -0.79 -12.55 10.24
C LEU A 129 0.68 -12.27 10.54
N PRO A 130 1.41 -13.14 11.28
CA PRO A 130 2.86 -13.02 11.35
C PRO A 130 3.41 -13.00 9.93
N ALA A 131 4.48 -12.24 9.71
CA ALA A 131 5.25 -12.32 8.47
C ALA A 131 5.67 -13.78 8.31
N GLU A 132 4.96 -14.57 7.51
CA GLU A 132 5.34 -15.95 7.25
C GLU A 132 6.73 -15.89 6.63
N THR A 133 7.69 -16.51 7.30
CA THR A 133 8.93 -16.86 6.62
C THR A 133 8.56 -17.70 5.39
N PRO A 134 9.34 -17.63 4.29
CA PRO A 134 9.09 -18.47 3.12
C PRO A 134 8.94 -19.96 3.47
N ILE A 135 9.64 -20.41 4.53
CA ILE A 135 9.55 -21.76 5.08
C ILE A 135 8.17 -22.04 5.70
N GLU A 136 7.62 -21.17 6.52
CA GLU A 136 6.30 -21.34 7.14
C GLU A 136 5.17 -21.35 6.10
N SER A 137 5.29 -20.51 5.06
CA SER A 137 4.33 -20.47 3.95
C SER A 137 4.34 -21.75 3.10
N ILE A 138 5.52 -22.37 2.93
CA ILE A 138 5.66 -23.67 2.26
C ILE A 138 5.03 -24.76 3.12
N TRP A 139 5.34 -24.80 4.43
CA TRP A 139 4.82 -25.82 5.33
C TRP A 139 3.30 -25.81 5.46
N ARG A 140 2.66 -24.64 5.50
CA ARG A 140 1.20 -24.52 5.58
C ARG A 140 0.48 -24.98 4.29
N LYS A 141 1.16 -24.92 3.13
CA LYS A 141 0.61 -25.37 1.84
C LYS A 141 0.73 -26.88 1.62
N LEU A 142 1.44 -27.57 2.50
CA LEU A 142 1.55 -29.02 2.44
C LEU A 142 0.34 -29.67 3.12
N PRO A 143 -0.19 -30.78 2.56
CA PRO A 143 -1.41 -31.43 3.06
C PRO A 143 -1.25 -32.12 4.43
N TRP A 144 -0.03 -32.19 4.96
CA TRP A 144 0.33 -32.73 6.28
C TRP A 144 0.83 -31.57 7.15
N ALA A 145 -0.10 -30.78 7.65
CA ALA A 145 0.19 -29.61 8.46
C ALA A 145 0.59 -30.03 9.88
N ASP A 146 1.88 -30.30 10.09
CA ASP A 146 2.53 -30.05 11.38
C ASP A 146 4.01 -29.68 11.13
N PRO A 147 4.49 -28.56 11.69
CA PRO A 147 5.90 -28.20 11.64
C PRO A 147 6.73 -29.15 12.54
N PRO A 148 7.97 -29.50 12.17
CA PRO A 148 8.87 -30.22 13.07
C PRO A 148 9.21 -29.36 14.29
N GLU A 149 9.22 -29.98 15.48
CA GLU A 149 9.65 -29.38 16.76
C GLU A 149 11.10 -28.85 16.73
#